data_AF-A0A231VHJ0-F1
#
_entry.id   AF-A0A231VHJ0-F1
#
_cell.length_a   1.000
_cell.length_b   1.000
_cell.length_c   1.000
_cell.angle_alpha   90.00
_cell.angle_beta   90.00
_cell.angle_gamma   90.00
#
_symmetry.space_group_name_H-M   'P 1'
#
loop_
_entity.id
_entity.type
_entity.pdbx_description
1 polymer ?
#
loop_
_entity_poly.entity_id
_entity_poly.type
_entity_poly.pdbx_seq_one_letter_code
_entity_poly.pdbx_strand_id
1 'polypeptide(L)' 'MAFKKQLKNGKLGYYFIFAGILMIPFAEIVRRYISVGDFTEGLFIGIGIGLEILGIILFFLYIFYGRYMEGLLHN' A
#
# COMPACT_ATOMS: atom_id res chain seq x y z
N MET A 1 16.22 -13.25 14.55
CA MET A 1 15.03 -13.66 13.76
C MET A 1 14.03 -12.52 13.52
N ALA A 2 13.78 -11.63 14.51
CA ALA A 2 12.80 -10.54 14.40
C ALA A 2 13.09 -9.50 13.29
N PHE A 3 14.35 -9.10 13.11
CA PHE A 3 14.75 -8.08 12.12
C PHE A 3 14.44 -8.49 10.67
N LYS A 4 14.66 -9.78 10.33
CA LYS A 4 14.35 -10.35 9.00
C LYS A 4 12.84 -10.34 8.71
N LYS A 5 12.01 -10.45 9.76
CA LYS A 5 10.54 -10.40 9.69
C LYS A 5 10.06 -8.95 9.51
N GLN A 6 10.66 -7.99 10.22
CA GLN A 6 10.39 -6.55 10.02
C GLN A 6 10.75 -6.07 8.61
N LEU A 7 11.93 -6.45 8.09
CA LEU A 7 12.37 -6.09 6.74
C LEU A 7 11.46 -6.68 5.65
N LYS A 8 10.94 -7.90 5.87
CA LYS A 8 10.01 -8.56 4.95
C LYS A 8 8.65 -7.85 4.92
N ASN A 9 8.22 -7.28 6.05
CA ASN A 9 6.93 -6.62 6.15
C ASN A 9 6.97 -5.13 5.73
N GLY A 10 8.09 -4.44 5.88
CA GLY A 10 8.27 -3.09 5.31
C GLY A 10 8.12 -3.07 3.79
N LYS A 11 8.58 -4.14 3.10
CA LYS A 11 8.37 -4.33 1.66
C LYS A 11 6.88 -4.46 1.28
N LEU A 12 6.06 -4.98 2.19
CA LEU A 12 4.63 -5.15 1.97
C LEU A 12 3.92 -3.80 1.81
N GLY A 13 4.30 -2.81 2.63
CA GLY A 13 3.77 -1.44 2.51
C GLY A 13 4.06 -0.82 1.14
N TYR A 14 5.29 -0.98 0.64
CA TYR A 14 5.65 -0.54 -0.71
C TYR A 14 4.86 -1.24 -1.82
N TYR A 15 4.62 -2.55 -1.70
CA TYR A 15 3.80 -3.27 -2.68
C TYR A 15 2.36 -2.78 -2.70
N PHE A 16 1.78 -2.44 -1.55
CA PHE A 16 0.44 -1.87 -1.48
C PHE A 16 0.35 -0.49 -2.13
N ILE A 17 1.31 0.40 -1.85
CA ILE A 17 1.40 1.72 -2.50
C ILE A 17 1.54 1.55 -4.01
N PHE A 18 2.45 0.69 -4.46
CA PHE A 18 2.68 0.46 -5.88
C PHE A 18 1.44 -0.12 -6.59
N ALA A 19 0.75 -1.07 -5.96
CA ALA A 19 -0.49 -1.63 -6.48
C ALA A 19 -1.60 -0.57 -6.58
N GLY A 20 -1.70 0.31 -5.58
CA GLY A 20 -2.66 1.42 -5.58
C GLY A 20 -2.40 2.41 -6.72
N ILE A 21 -1.15 2.84 -6.92
CA ILE A 21 -0.75 3.72 -8.02
C ILE A 21 -1.08 3.09 -9.38
N LEU A 22 -0.83 1.79 -9.55
CA LEU A 22 -1.12 1.07 -10.79
C LEU A 22 -2.62 0.90 -11.06
N MET A 23 -3.47 0.94 -10.04
CA MET A 23 -4.93 0.84 -10.24
C MET A 23 -5.52 2.07 -10.91
N ILE A 24 -4.92 3.25 -10.77
CA ILE A 24 -5.40 4.49 -11.41
C ILE A 24 -5.32 4.40 -12.95
N PRO A 25 -4.16 4.13 -13.58
CA PRO A 25 -4.08 3.96 -15.03
C PRO A 25 -4.82 2.70 -15.49
N PHE A 26 -4.92 1.66 -14.64
CA PHE A 26 -5.74 0.50 -14.96
C PHE A 26 -7.24 0.86 -15.07
N ALA A 27 -7.78 1.63 -14.13
CA ALA A 27 -9.15 2.11 -14.18
C ALA A 27 -9.40 2.97 -15.43
N GLU A 28 -8.44 3.82 -15.78
CA GLU A 28 -8.48 4.64 -17.01
C GLU A 28 -8.52 3.78 -18.29
N ILE A 29 -7.70 2.72 -18.35
CA ILE A 29 -7.70 1.75 -19.47
C ILE A 29 -9.04 1.02 -19.52
N VAL A 30 -9.53 0.51 -18.38
CA VAL A 30 -10.81 -0.18 -18.32
C VAL A 30 -11.93 0.73 -18.81
N ARG A 31 -11.99 1.99 -18.35
CA ARG A 31 -12.95 2.98 -18.82
C ARG A 31 -12.88 3.23 -20.33
N ARG A 32 -11.67 3.25 -20.89
CA ARG A 32 -11.45 3.57 -22.31
C ARG A 32 -11.76 2.42 -23.27
N TYR A 33 -11.52 1.19 -22.85
CA TYR A 33 -11.62 0.01 -23.71
C TYR A 33 -12.80 -0.90 -23.37
N ILE A 34 -13.42 -0.73 -22.21
CA ILE A 34 -14.53 -1.54 -21.73
C ILE A 34 -15.63 -0.59 -21.27
N SER A 35 -16.85 -0.77 -21.79
CA SER A 35 -18.01 -0.06 -21.28
C SER A 35 -18.37 -0.62 -19.90
N VAL A 36 -17.70 -0.11 -18.87
CA VAL A 36 -18.01 -0.39 -17.47
C VAL A 36 -18.96 0.68 -16.95
N GLY A 37 -19.91 0.30 -16.09
CA GLY A 37 -20.79 1.28 -15.43
C GLY A 37 -20.04 2.07 -14.37
N ASP A 38 -20.55 3.26 -14.04
CA ASP A 38 -19.98 4.21 -13.06
C ASP A 38 -19.60 3.55 -11.72
N PHE A 39 -20.38 2.55 -11.29
CA PHE A 39 -20.10 1.77 -10.08
C PHE A 39 -18.75 1.03 -10.16
N THR A 40 -18.46 0.40 -11.29
CA THR A 40 -17.23 -0.39 -11.49
C THR A 40 -16.01 0.52 -11.61
N GLU A 41 -16.15 1.67 -12.26
CA GLU A 41 -15.10 2.70 -12.28
C GLU A 41 -14.79 3.21 -10.87
N GLY A 42 -15.84 3.58 -10.12
CA GLY A 42 -15.71 4.01 -8.73
C GLY A 42 -15.09 2.94 -7.83
N LEU A 43 -15.42 1.66 -8.06
CA LEU A 43 -14.83 0.54 -7.32
C LEU A 43 -13.32 0.44 -7.57
N PHE A 44 -12.85 0.51 -8.81
CA PHE A 44 -11.42 0.43 -9.11
C PHE A 44 -10.63 1.59 -8.53
N ILE A 45 -11.15 2.81 -8.65
CA ILE A 45 -10.54 4.01 -8.04
C ILE A 45 -10.50 3.86 -6.52
N GLY A 46 -11.61 3.42 -5.91
CA GLY A 46 -11.72 3.23 -4.46
C GLY A 46 -10.74 2.18 -3.92
N ILE A 47 -10.58 1.05 -4.62
CA ILE A 47 -9.59 0.02 -4.23
C ILE A 47 -8.17 0.60 -4.37
N GLY A 48 -7.87 1.34 -5.44
CA GLY A 48 -6.55 1.96 -5.64
C GLY A 48 -6.15 2.87 -4.47
N ILE A 49 -7.06 3.79 -4.09
CA ILE A 49 -6.88 4.68 -2.94
C ILE A 49 -6.76 3.88 -1.64
N GLY A 50 -7.61 2.86 -1.45
CA GLY A 50 -7.58 2.01 -0.25
C GLY A 50 -6.24 1.28 -0.07
N LEU A 51 -5.67 0.76 -1.16
CA LEU A 51 -4.35 0.11 -1.14
C LEU A 51 -3.23 1.10 -0.83
N GLU A 52 -3.27 2.32 -1.36
CA GLU A 52 -2.31 3.37 -0.99
C GLU A 52 -2.36 3.70 0.49
N ILE A 53 -3.54 3.94 1.05
CA ILE A 53 -3.72 4.26 2.47
C ILE A 53 -3.17 3.11 3.34
N LEU A 54 -3.53 1.87 3.03
CA LEU A 54 -3.02 0.69 3.75
C LEU A 54 -1.49 0.59 3.67
N GLY A 55 -0.93 0.83 2.49
CA GLY A 55 0.51 0.81 2.26
C GLY A 55 1.25 1.88 3.06
N ILE A 56 0.71 3.10 3.11
CA ILE A 56 1.24 4.21 3.92
C ILE A 56 1.17 3.87 5.41
N ILE A 57 0.03 3.39 5.91
CA ILE A 57 -0.11 2.99 7.32
C ILE A 57 0.93 1.95 7.69
N LEU A 58 1.08 0.90 6.89
CA LEU A 58 2.07 -0.15 7.13
C LEU A 58 3.49 0.42 7.08
N PHE A 59 3.80 1.29 6.13
CA PHE A 59 5.10 1.94 6.03
C PHE A 59 5.44 2.74 7.29
N PHE A 60 4.53 3.59 7.76
CA PHE A 60 4.69 4.35 8.99
C PHE A 60 4.84 3.46 10.21
N LEU A 61 3.99 2.43 10.32
CA LEU A 61 4.04 1.48 11.42
C LEU A 61 5.38 0.74 11.42
N TYR A 62 5.95 0.37 10.28
CA TYR A 62 7.27 -0.27 10.26
C TYR A 62 8.42 0.68 10.57
N ILE A 63 8.43 1.90 10.02
CA ILE A 63 9.51 2.85 10.27
C ILE A 63 9.52 3.33 11.72
N PHE A 64 8.36 3.72 12.25
CA PHE A 64 8.27 4.28 13.60
C PHE A 64 8.45 3.22 14.68
N TYR A 65 7.81 2.05 14.53
CA TYR A 65 7.92 0.98 15.52
C TYR A 65 9.30 0.30 15.49
N GLY A 66 9.93 0.23 14.31
CA GLY A 66 11.32 -0.23 14.18
C GLY A 66 12.29 0.65 14.94
N ARG A 67 12.26 1.97 14.71
CA ARG A 67 13.10 2.94 15.42
C ARG A 67 12.87 2.96 16.93
N TYR A 68 11.62 2.84 17.38
CA TYR A 68 11.30 2.80 18.81
C TYR A 68 11.92 1.58 19.51
N MET A 69 11.86 0.41 18.88
CA MET A 69 12.44 -0.82 19.44
C MET A 69 13.97 -0.80 19.46
N GLU A 70 14.62 -0.19 18.46
CA GLU A 70 16.08 -0.01 18.46
C GLU A 70 16.53 0.94 19.58
N GLY A 71 15.77 2.01 19.86
CA GLY A 71 16.05 2.95 20.96
C GLY A 71 15.88 2.35 22.36
N LEU A 72 15.03 1.33 22.51
CA LEU A 72 14.85 0.58 23.77
C LEU A 72 15.88 -0.52 24.00
N LEU A 73 16.54 -1.01 22.95
CA LEU A 73 17.58 -2.06 23.07
C LEU A 73 18.98 -1.50 23.34
N HIS A 74 19.18 -0.19 23.14
CA HIS A 74 20.46 0.51 23.30
C HIS A 74 20.53 1.43 24.53
N ASN A 75 19.47 1.50 25.34
CA ASN A 75 19.44 2.09 26.68
C ASN A 75 19.27 0.99 27.73
#